data_AF-A0A969HHQ2-F1
#
_entry.id   AF-A0A969HHQ2-F1
#
_cell.length_a   1.000
_cell.length_b   1.000
_cell.length_c   1.000
_cell.angle_alpha   90.00
_cell.angle_beta   90.00
_cell.angle_gamma   90.00
#
_symmetry.space_group_name_H-M   'P 1'
#
loop_
_entity.id
_entity.type
_entity.pdbx_description
1 polymer ?
#
loop_
_entity_poly.entity_id
_entity_poly.type
_entity_poly.pdbx_seq_one_letter_code
_entity_poly.pdbx_strand_id
1 'polypeptide(L)'
;MVKSRSKRSWAEIVSLISAYEAGKETQAAFCARHQIGISTFNSWLKKHRQGKLASAEGGFARLEVLPPRPVCDLFMEIETPAGFRLRFYQVLSAGEIGALLEGLSR
;
A
#
# COMPACT_ATOMS: atom_id res chain seq x y z
N MET A 1 30.25 19.34 17.27
CA MET A 1 30.19 20.07 15.98
C MET A 1 29.01 19.57 15.18
N VAL A 2 27.89 20.30 15.20
CA VAL A 2 26.72 19.98 14.35
C VAL A 2 27.05 20.49 12.95
N LYS A 3 27.35 19.58 12.01
CA LYS A 3 27.60 19.92 10.60
C LYS A 3 26.42 20.75 10.10
N SER A 4 26.74 21.97 9.63
CA SER A 4 25.82 22.86 8.92
C SER A 4 24.97 22.05 7.94
N ARG A 5 23.64 22.11 8.08
CA ARG A 5 22.69 21.44 7.17
C ARG A 5 22.83 22.10 5.80
N SER A 6 23.71 21.53 4.96
CA SER A 6 23.79 21.89 3.55
C SER A 6 22.38 21.85 2.98
N LYS A 7 21.93 22.97 2.40
CA LYS A 7 20.67 23.03 1.66
C LYS A 7 20.85 22.13 0.44
N ARG A 8 20.36 20.89 0.53
CA ARG A 8 20.30 19.98 -0.62
C ARG A 8 19.64 20.71 -1.79
N SER A 9 20.23 20.60 -2.97
CA SER A 9 19.66 21.16 -4.18
C SER A 9 18.35 20.42 -4.53
N TRP A 10 17.49 21.07 -5.32
CA TRP A 10 16.25 20.43 -5.75
C TRP A 10 16.52 19.17 -6.61
N ALA A 11 17.59 19.16 -7.40
CA ALA A 11 18.00 18.01 -8.19
C ALA A 11 18.35 16.80 -7.31
N GLU A 12 19.11 17.02 -6.23
CA GLU A 12 19.42 15.97 -5.24
C GLU A 12 18.16 15.46 -4.54
N ILE A 13 17.24 16.37 -4.19
CA ILE A 13 15.96 16.00 -3.57
C ILE A 13 15.12 15.11 -4.51
N VAL A 14 15.02 15.48 -5.80
CA VAL A 14 14.30 14.69 -6.80
C VAL A 14 14.93 13.31 -6.95
N SER A 15 16.26 13.23 -7.03
CA SER A 15 16.98 11.96 -7.09
C SER A 15 16.70 11.05 -5.88
N LEU A 16 16.68 11.61 -4.67
CA LEU A 16 16.32 10.87 -3.46
C LEU A 16 14.87 10.38 -3.47
N ILE A 17 13.94 11.20 -3.96
CA ILE A 17 12.53 10.80 -4.09
C ILE A 17 12.39 9.67 -5.11
N SER A 18 13.05 9.74 -6.27
CA SER A 18 13.03 8.67 -7.26
C SER A 18 13.64 7.37 -6.72
N ALA A 19 14.72 7.45 -5.95
CA ALA A 19 15.33 6.29 -5.29
C ALA A 19 14.39 5.67 -4.24
N TYR A 20 13.62 6.49 -3.52
CA TYR A 20 12.58 6.02 -2.60
C TYR A 20 11.40 5.36 -3.34
N GLU A 21 10.88 6.01 -4.40
CA GLU A 21 9.75 5.51 -5.20
C GLU A 21 10.09 4.19 -5.92
N ALA A 22 11.35 3.98 -6.33
CA ALA A 22 11.83 2.73 -6.92
C ALA A 22 12.15 1.64 -5.88
N GLY A 23 12.33 2.02 -4.61
CA GLY A 23 12.66 1.12 -3.52
C GLY A 23 11.43 0.39 -2.95
N LYS A 24 11.68 -0.63 -2.13
CA LYS A 24 10.65 -1.33 -1.33
C LYS A 24 10.75 -1.02 0.17
N GLU A 25 11.64 -0.10 0.55
CA GLU A 25 11.85 0.25 1.95
C GLU A 25 10.76 1.19 2.47
N THR A 26 10.48 1.13 3.77
CA THR A 26 9.52 2.05 4.39
C THR A 26 10.09 3.47 4.43
N GLN A 27 9.22 4.47 4.42
CA GLN A 27 9.63 5.87 4.50
C GLN A 27 10.52 6.17 5.72
N ALA A 28 10.21 5.55 6.87
CA ALA A 28 10.99 5.71 8.10
C ALA A 28 12.41 5.15 7.94
N ALA A 29 12.55 3.96 7.34
CA ALA A 29 13.85 3.34 7.08
C ALA A 29 14.67 4.17 6.06
N PHE A 30 14.03 4.64 4.98
CA PHE A 30 14.66 5.52 3.99
C PHE A 30 15.20 6.80 4.64
N CYS A 31 14.36 7.47 5.42
CA CYS A 31 14.72 8.72 6.10
C CYS A 31 15.88 8.53 7.08
N ALA A 32 15.85 7.45 7.88
CA ALA A 32 16.92 7.13 8.81
C ALA A 32 18.25 6.89 8.08
N ARG A 33 18.23 6.09 7.01
CA ARG A 33 19.41 5.75 6.20
C ARG A 33 20.09 6.97 5.58
N HIS A 34 19.30 7.94 5.11
CA HIS A 34 19.80 9.16 4.46
C HIS A 34 19.95 10.37 5.40
N GLN A 35 19.73 10.16 6.70
CA GLN A 35 19.76 11.22 7.72
C GLN A 35 18.84 12.40 7.36
N ILE A 36 17.61 12.09 6.95
CA ILE A 36 16.57 13.05 6.60
C ILE A 36 15.49 13.01 7.68
N GLY A 37 15.04 14.18 8.15
CA GLY A 37 13.88 14.24 9.03
C GLY A 37 12.61 13.86 8.26
N ILE A 38 11.75 13.02 8.85
CA ILE A 38 10.50 12.56 8.20
C ILE A 38 9.63 13.74 7.74
N SER A 39 9.50 14.79 8.56
CA SER A 39 8.75 16.00 8.21
C SER A 39 9.36 16.75 7.02
N THR A 40 10.69 16.82 6.94
CA THR A 40 11.42 17.39 5.80
C THR A 40 11.15 16.60 4.53
N PHE A 41 11.24 15.27 4.61
CA PHE A 41 10.97 14.40 3.47
C PHE A 41 9.51 14.49 2.99
N ASN A 42 8.55 14.58 3.91
CA ASN A 42 7.13 14.80 3.58
C ASN A 42 6.91 16.12 2.83
N SER A 43 7.58 17.19 3.27
CA SER A 43 7.51 18.49 2.59
C SER A 43 8.04 18.39 1.15
N TRP A 44 9.14 17.68 0.95
CA TRP A 44 9.71 17.44 -0.38
C TRP A 44 8.80 16.59 -1.27
N LEU A 45 8.24 15.50 -0.75
CA LEU A 45 7.26 14.66 -1.46
C LEU A 45 6.03 15.47 -1.88
N LYS A 46 5.48 16.30 -0.99
CA LYS A 46 4.35 17.17 -1.31
C LYS A 46 4.68 18.13 -2.44
N LYS A 47 5.84 18.80 -2.36
CA LYS A 47 6.30 19.74 -3.41
C LYS A 47 6.55 19.05 -4.74
N HIS A 48 7.16 17.86 -4.72
CA HIS A 48 7.42 17.05 -5.91
C HIS A 48 6.13 16.60 -6.60
N ARG A 49 5.14 16.14 -5.82
CA ARG A 49 3.81 15.78 -6.32
C ARG A 49 3.07 16.99 -6.90
N GLN A 50 3.11 18.14 -6.23
CA GLN A 50 2.51 19.38 -6.74
C GLN A 50 3.15 19.84 -8.05
N GLY A 51 4.48 19.75 -8.18
CA GLY A 51 5.18 20.03 -9.44
C GLY A 51 4.75 19.09 -10.57
N LYS A 52 4.66 17.78 -10.29
CA LYS A 52 4.14 16.79 -11.26
C LYS A 52 2.68 17.05 -11.65
N LEU A 53 1.83 17.43 -10.69
CA LEU A 53 0.42 17.75 -10.90
C LEU A 53 0.22 19.03 -11.70
N ALA A 54 1.07 20.05 -11.51
CA ALA A 54 1.03 21.28 -12.32
C ALA A 54 1.39 21.02 -13.79
N SER A 55 2.18 19.98 -14.06
CA SER A 55 2.50 19.52 -15.42
C SER A 55 1.49 18.52 -15.99
N ALA A 56 0.59 17.97 -15.17
CA ALA A 56 -0.48 17.09 -15.62
C ALA A 56 -1.73 17.93 -15.89
N GLU A 57 -2.19 17.98 -17.14
CA GLU A 57 -3.43 18.66 -17.50
C GLU A 57 -4.57 18.19 -16.59
N GLY A 58 -5.13 19.11 -15.80
CA GLY A 58 -6.30 18.86 -14.95
C GLY A 58 -6.03 18.54 -13.47
N GLY A 59 -4.78 18.50 -12.99
CA GLY A 59 -4.51 18.38 -11.53
C GLY A 59 -4.87 17.04 -10.89
N PHE A 60 -5.15 16.01 -11.69
CA PHE A 60 -5.34 14.63 -11.24
C PHE A 60 -4.05 13.83 -11.37
N ALA A 61 -3.73 13.02 -10.34
CA ALA A 61 -2.63 12.07 -10.44
C ALA A 61 -3.11 10.80 -11.15
N ARG A 62 -2.41 10.38 -12.20
CA ARG A 62 -2.64 9.06 -12.82
C ARG A 62 -2.21 7.99 -11.83
N LEU A 63 -3.16 7.16 -11.40
CA LEU A 63 -2.90 6.00 -10.56
C LEU A 63 -2.89 4.75 -11.45
N GLU A 64 -1.77 4.05 -11.50
CA GLU A 64 -1.73 2.72 -12.12
C GLU A 64 -2.39 1.72 -11.17
N VAL A 65 -3.60 1.28 -11.53
CA VAL A 65 -4.29 0.21 -10.83
C VAL A 65 -3.75 -1.11 -11.39
N LEU A 66 -3.05 -1.86 -10.56
CA LEU A 66 -2.70 -3.24 -10.90
C LEU A 66 -3.99 -4.05 -11.07
N PRO A 67 -4.08 -4.97 -12.04
CA PRO A 67 -5.25 -5.82 -12.18
C PRO A 67 -5.51 -6.53 -10.85
N PRO A 68 -6.79 -6.66 -10.44
CA PRO A 68 -7.11 -7.39 -9.22
C PRO A 68 -6.47 -8.77 -9.31
N ARG A 69 -5.73 -9.16 -8.26
CA ARG A 69 -5.25 -10.54 -8.17
C ARG A 69 -6.47 -11.46 -8.28
N PRO A 70 -6.40 -12.54 -9.07
CA PRO A 70 -7.45 -13.55 -9.05
C PRO A 70 -7.59 -14.03 -7.60
N VAL A 71 -8.75 -13.75 -7.01
CA VAL A 71 -9.18 -14.34 -5.75
C VAL A 71 -9.38 -15.82 -6.07
N CYS A 72 -8.71 -16.71 -5.32
CA CYS A 72 -8.62 -18.14 -5.58
C CYS A 72 -9.94 -18.75 -6.08
N ASP A 73 -9.86 -19.58 -7.13
CA ASP A 73 -11.03 -20.13 -7.86
C ASP A 73 -12.00 -20.93 -6.99
N LEU A 74 -11.58 -21.45 -5.83
CA LEU A 74 -12.41 -21.94 -4.74
C LEU A 74 -11.47 -22.30 -3.57
N PHE A 75 -11.64 -21.70 -2.39
CA PHE A 75 -10.87 -22.07 -1.20
C PHE A 75 -11.42 -23.34 -0.54
N MET A 76 -12.75 -23.44 -0.39
CA MET A 76 -13.39 -24.54 0.30
C MET A 76 -14.85 -24.68 -0.12
N GLU A 77 -15.37 -25.91 -0.16
CA GLU A 77 -16.79 -26.23 -0.31
C GLU A 77 -17.23 -27.13 0.86
N ILE A 78 -18.36 -26.79 1.49
CA ILE A 78 -18.97 -27.57 2.58
C ILE A 78 -20.37 -28.00 2.15
N GLU A 79 -20.63 -29.29 2.18
CA GLU A 79 -21.98 -29.85 2.03
C GLU A 79 -22.55 -30.15 3.42
N THR A 80 -23.69 -29.56 3.72
CA THR A 80 -24.38 -29.75 5.01
C THR A 80 -25.28 -30.99 4.95
N PRO A 81 -25.61 -31.62 6.10
CA PRO A 81 -26.57 -32.73 6.14
C PRO A 81 -27.97 -32.36 5.62
N ALA A 82 -28.33 -31.07 5.66
CA ALA A 82 -29.58 -30.55 5.11
C ALA A 82 -29.54 -30.37 3.57
N GLY A 83 -28.43 -30.67 2.91
CA GLY A 83 -28.28 -30.59 1.46
C GLY A 83 -27.83 -29.22 0.92
N PHE A 84 -27.56 -28.24 1.78
CA PHE A 84 -26.98 -26.97 1.35
C PHE A 84 -25.49 -27.12 1.04
N ARG A 85 -25.03 -26.44 -0.01
CA ARG A 85 -23.61 -26.31 -0.34
C ARG A 85 -23.14 -24.88 -0.15
N LEU A 86 -22.10 -24.72 0.66
CA LEU A 86 -21.46 -23.44 0.95
C LEU A 86 -20.11 -23.39 0.26
N ARG A 87 -19.89 -22.37 -0.56
CA ARG A 87 -18.63 -22.15 -1.29
C ARG A 87 -17.92 -20.92 -0.76
N PHE A 88 -16.64 -21.08 -0.45
CA PHE A 88 -15.78 -20.01 0.05
C PHE A 88 -14.67 -19.76 -0.96
N TYR A 89 -14.52 -18.50 -1.38
CA TYR A 89 -13.48 -18.05 -2.32
C TYR A 89 -12.36 -17.27 -1.61
N GLN A 90 -12.43 -17.20 -0.28
CA GLN A 90 -11.44 -16.58 0.60
C GLN A 90 -11.06 -17.56 1.70
N VAL A 91 -9.84 -17.42 2.22
CA VAL A 91 -9.38 -18.17 3.39
C VAL A 91 -10.19 -17.72 4.60
N LEU A 92 -10.77 -18.68 5.32
CA LEU A 92 -11.48 -18.44 6.58
C LEU A 92 -10.85 -19.28 7.70
N SER A 93 -10.89 -18.77 8.92
CA SER A 93 -10.53 -19.52 10.11
C SER A 93 -11.61 -20.53 10.48
N ALA A 94 -11.23 -21.60 11.18
CA ALA A 94 -12.18 -22.60 11.67
C ALA A 94 -13.29 -22.00 12.55
N GLY A 95 -12.99 -20.93 13.30
CA GLY A 95 -13.97 -20.22 14.14
C GLY A 95 -15.04 -19.48 13.33
N GLU A 96 -14.65 -18.79 12.26
CA GLU A 96 -15.58 -18.09 11.36
C GLU A 96 -16.51 -19.07 10.63
N ILE A 97 -15.96 -20.21 10.20
CA ILE A 97 -16.74 -21.29 9.58
C ILE A 97 -17.73 -21.87 10.59
N GLY A 98 -17.29 -22.14 11.82
CA GLY A 98 -18.14 -22.67 12.89
C GLY A 98 -19.32 -21.76 13.20
N ALA A 99 -19.08 -20.46 13.38
CA ALA A 99 -20.15 -19.48 13.64
C ALA A 99 -21.18 -19.41 12.50
N LEU A 100 -20.73 -19.54 11.25
CA LEU A 100 -21.61 -19.53 10.08
C LEU A 100 -22.46 -20.81 9.99
N LEU A 101 -21.87 -21.97 10.28
CA LEU A 101 -22.60 -23.24 10.32
C LEU A 101 -23.62 -23.28 11.46
N GLU A 102 -23.30 -22.74 12.64
CA GLU A 102 -24.24 -22.62 13.75
C GLU A 102 -25.46 -21.76 13.37
N GLY A 103 -25.24 -20.63 12.70
CA GLY A 103 -26.30 -19.76 12.21
C GLY A 103 -27.22 -20.42 11.18
N LEU A 104 -26.69 -21.31 10.35
CA LEU A 104 -27.44 -22.04 9.31
C LEU A 104 -28.13 -23.31 9.83
N SER A 105 -27.79 -23.76 11.04
CA SER A 105 -28.39 -24.94 11.69
C SER A 105 -29.66 -24.64 12.50
N ARG A 106 -30.12 -23.38 12.50
CA ARG A 106 -31.36 -22.90 13.15
C ARG A 106 -32.48 -22.76 12.14
#